data_AF-X1QMU8-F1
#
_entry.id   AF-X1QMU8-F1
#
_cell.length_a   1.000
_cell.length_b   1.000
_cell.length_c   1.000
_cell.angle_alpha   90.00
_cell.angle_beta   90.00
_cell.angle_gamma   90.00
#
_symmetry.space_group_name_H-M   'P 1'
#
loop_
_entity.id
_entity.type
_entity.pdbx_description
1 polymer ?
#
loop_
_entity_poly.entity_id
_entity_poly.type
_entity_poly.pdbx_seq_one_letter_code
_entity_poly.pdbx_strand_id
1 'polypeptide(L)'
;INQIFKENWLKILKFNSKVNIIEDPKELKETVRIPLTPNEVNPFLLYRLFELLYPKFINDQQNILDIVISDFELDNIVFGLYLYETTKPGIHTRIKGLPKESIEIKQDDLRNLDVLFNRIQSFIQKDHGIKISCIRLLKKRTIDLINSHCERLTKSTYYEFIQSLLDIIQILLEQELIFIYPEPNILRFLKSSVALLDGIKFSKVFEFIESVIPSFNASFIVNSNNLPILLKIKKENTKSLHPEIELSLNLLESKKYNFNEQNLLLDLKSLPADFKTDKVLSIDQSSLLIFLSELFEMEVPPSKEKVKLIFQKLLYGIRSYDLYWNMVPEPKISNTLVRFLIRLFGINLNLKKLSHWAIPDFIFGLIDTYIGLNANILIILTEQSNETPNSNDLMLVKIENGSINKLEYINDKSFLSKVDQESLESIRLSVSEKFGFITTVFKVDKFLINTVLSTFLINFHKTSLFSILKVVKLLKKHIQIYPEIPPYTLLKNRRSFFLLKDMLSIVIDKHEF
;
A
#
# COMPACT_ATOMS: atom_id res chain seq x y z
N ILE A 1 13.77 -8.88 24.75
CA ILE A 1 13.53 -7.69 23.91
C ILE A 1 14.87 -7.04 23.68
N ASN A 2 15.21 -6.78 22.42
CA ASN A 2 16.41 -6.09 21.99
C ASN A 2 16.56 -4.76 22.76
N GLN A 3 17.76 -4.50 23.31
CA GLN A 3 18.01 -3.37 24.19
C GLN A 3 17.78 -2.03 23.50
N ILE A 4 18.23 -1.89 22.24
CA ILE A 4 18.07 -0.67 21.43
C ILE A 4 16.58 -0.36 21.22
N PHE A 5 15.79 -1.39 20.90
CA PHE A 5 14.34 -1.23 20.74
C PHE A 5 13.67 -0.78 22.04
N LYS A 6 14.04 -1.42 23.16
CA LYS A 6 13.50 -1.08 24.49
C LYS A 6 13.83 0.36 24.87
N GLU A 7 15.08 0.78 24.71
CA GLU A 7 15.53 2.13 25.02
C GLU A 7 14.82 3.19 24.17
N ASN A 8 14.70 2.93 22.86
CA ASN A 8 13.94 3.81 21.96
C ASN A 8 12.47 3.91 22.35
N TRP A 9 11.83 2.78 22.68
CA TRP A 9 10.43 2.76 23.11
C TRP A 9 10.22 3.54 24.43
N LEU A 10 11.12 3.37 25.40
CA LEU A 10 11.08 4.14 26.66
C LEU A 10 11.30 5.64 26.42
N LYS A 11 12.14 6.01 25.45
CA LYS A 11 12.31 7.41 25.03
C LYS A 11 11.01 8.00 24.48
N ILE A 12 10.29 7.23 23.64
CA ILE A 12 8.97 7.63 23.12
C ILE A 12 7.96 7.82 24.26
N LEU A 13 7.84 6.85 25.18
CA LEU A 13 6.91 6.97 26.32
C LEU A 13 7.23 8.17 27.21
N LYS A 14 8.52 8.39 27.49
CA LYS A 14 8.99 9.54 28.27
C LYS A 14 8.62 10.86 27.58
N PHE A 15 8.79 10.95 26.26
CA PHE A 15 8.36 12.12 25.49
C PHE A 15 6.85 12.33 25.59
N ASN A 16 6.05 11.28 25.32
CA ASN A 16 4.60 11.33 25.37
C ASN A 16 4.07 11.78 26.75
N SER A 17 4.71 11.35 27.84
CA SER A 17 4.32 11.76 29.20
C SER A 17 4.51 13.26 29.49
N LYS A 18 5.37 13.94 28.74
CA LYS A 18 5.77 15.34 28.98
C LYS A 18 5.32 16.32 27.89
N VAL A 19 4.78 15.83 26.77
CA VAL A 19 4.47 16.64 25.58
C VAL A 19 3.63 17.89 25.89
N ASN A 20 2.68 17.79 26.82
CA ASN A 20 1.78 18.91 27.16
C ASN A 20 2.43 19.98 28.06
N ILE A 21 3.63 19.72 28.59
CA ILE A 21 4.38 20.61 29.49
C ILE A 21 5.54 21.28 28.74
N ILE A 22 5.85 20.81 27.53
CA ILE A 22 6.89 21.38 26.69
C ILE A 22 6.30 22.59 25.94
N GLU A 23 6.95 23.75 26.02
CA GLU A 23 6.49 24.98 25.39
C GLU A 23 6.41 24.86 23.85
N ASP A 24 7.48 24.36 23.22
CA ASP A 24 7.56 24.16 21.76
C ASP A 24 8.08 22.75 21.39
N PRO A 25 7.25 21.69 21.48
CA PRO A 25 7.69 20.32 21.24
C PRO A 25 8.12 20.05 19.79
N LYS A 26 7.70 20.89 18.84
CA LYS A 26 8.08 20.82 17.42
C LYS A 26 9.55 21.17 17.18
N GLU A 27 10.14 22.02 18.02
CA GLU A 27 11.50 22.57 17.82
C GLU A 27 12.58 21.78 18.55
N LEU A 28 12.20 20.70 19.25
CA LEU A 28 13.16 19.84 19.92
C LEU A 28 14.08 19.15 18.91
N LYS A 29 15.39 19.27 19.15
CA LYS A 29 16.44 18.62 18.34
C LYS A 29 16.60 17.11 18.62
N GLU A 30 15.85 16.58 19.58
CA GLU A 30 15.87 15.14 19.87
C GLU A 30 15.24 14.35 18.71
N THR A 31 15.78 13.16 18.42
CA THR A 31 15.19 12.20 17.48
C THR A 31 14.80 10.91 18.19
N VAL A 32 13.77 10.25 17.69
CA VAL A 32 13.39 8.88 18.05
C VAL A 32 13.25 8.05 16.78
N ARG A 33 13.55 6.77 16.88
CA ARG A 33 13.33 5.84 15.77
C ARG A 33 11.86 5.45 15.71
N ILE A 34 11.25 5.47 14.52
CA ILE A 34 9.93 4.88 14.32
C ILE A 34 10.05 3.37 14.58
N PRO A 35 9.22 2.76 15.46
CA PRO A 35 9.33 1.36 15.83
C PRO A 35 9.43 0.43 14.61
N LEU A 36 10.36 -0.52 14.67
CA LEU A 36 10.62 -1.51 13.61
C LEU A 36 11.04 -0.93 12.26
N THR A 37 11.51 0.32 12.20
CA THR A 37 12.04 0.91 10.96
C THR A 37 13.42 1.53 11.21
N PRO A 38 14.25 1.78 10.17
CA PRO A 38 15.50 2.50 10.34
C PRO A 38 15.31 4.02 10.49
N ASN A 39 14.09 4.55 10.33
CA ASN A 39 13.81 5.98 10.27
C ASN A 39 13.89 6.63 11.63
N GLU A 40 14.70 7.68 11.75
CA GLU A 40 14.67 8.60 12.88
C GLU A 40 13.88 9.85 12.54
N VAL A 41 13.00 10.25 13.46
CA VAL A 41 12.10 11.39 13.29
C VAL A 41 12.03 12.22 14.56
N ASN A 42 11.53 13.44 14.44
CA ASN A 42 11.17 14.25 15.59
C ASN A 42 10.08 13.50 16.43
N PRO A 43 10.24 13.36 17.76
CA PRO A 43 9.29 12.66 18.61
C PRO A 43 7.86 13.22 18.55
N PHE A 44 7.72 14.52 18.35
CA PHE A 44 6.41 15.16 18.19
C PHE A 44 5.71 14.72 16.89
N LEU A 45 6.45 14.49 15.81
CA LEU A 45 5.87 13.93 14.58
C LEU A 45 5.31 12.53 14.83
N LEU A 46 6.08 11.67 15.50
CA LEU A 46 5.64 10.31 15.83
C LEU A 46 4.43 10.33 16.77
N TYR A 47 4.43 11.21 17.78
CA TYR A 47 3.29 11.45 18.66
C TYR A 47 2.02 11.76 17.86
N ARG A 48 2.07 12.71 16.91
CA ARG A 48 0.90 13.09 16.10
C ARG A 48 0.44 11.97 15.17
N LEU A 49 1.37 11.18 14.63
CA LEU A 49 1.04 10.01 13.81
C LEU A 49 0.32 8.93 14.64
N PHE A 50 0.77 8.66 15.86
CA PHE A 50 0.11 7.72 16.76
C PHE A 50 -1.30 8.18 17.13
N GLU A 51 -1.46 9.45 17.52
CA GLU A 51 -2.78 10.05 17.82
C GLU A 51 -3.75 9.91 16.63
N LEU A 52 -3.24 10.01 15.41
CA LEU A 52 -4.05 9.98 14.18
C LEU A 52 -4.39 8.56 13.71
N LEU A 53 -3.40 7.67 13.70
CA LEU A 53 -3.48 6.37 13.02
C LEU A 53 -3.91 5.25 13.95
N TYR A 54 -3.40 5.19 15.18
CA TYR A 54 -3.59 4.04 16.06
C TYR A 54 -5.05 3.87 16.51
N PRO A 55 -5.78 4.93 16.92
CA PRO A 55 -7.19 4.81 17.28
C PRO A 55 -8.04 4.31 16.12
N LYS A 56 -7.74 4.78 14.90
CA LYS A 56 -8.51 4.45 13.68
C LYS A 56 -8.24 3.04 13.19
N PHE A 57 -6.97 2.62 13.17
CA PHE A 57 -6.57 1.39 12.47
C PHE A 57 -6.21 0.22 13.40
N ILE A 58 -5.86 0.48 14.67
CA ILE A 58 -5.40 -0.55 15.63
C ILE A 58 -6.37 -0.69 16.82
N ASN A 59 -7.36 0.21 16.93
CA ASN A 59 -8.34 0.27 18.03
C ASN A 59 -7.73 0.63 19.41
N ASP A 60 -6.70 1.48 19.39
CA ASP A 60 -6.02 1.98 20.60
C ASP A 60 -6.79 3.17 21.20
N GLN A 61 -8.04 2.94 21.59
CA GLN A 61 -8.91 4.00 22.12
C GLN A 61 -8.63 4.35 23.59
N GLN A 62 -8.13 3.38 24.37
CA GLN A 62 -7.86 3.53 25.80
C GLN A 62 -6.54 2.80 26.18
N ASN A 63 -6.43 2.37 27.44
CA ASN A 63 -5.29 1.57 27.90
C ASN A 63 -5.26 0.23 27.18
N ILE A 64 -4.08 -0.38 27.11
CA ILE A 64 -3.87 -1.64 26.38
C ILE A 64 -3.12 -2.60 27.29
N LEU A 65 -3.46 -3.88 27.20
CA LEU A 65 -2.70 -4.93 27.87
C LEU A 65 -2.04 -5.84 26.84
N ASP A 66 -0.71 -5.80 26.81
CA ASP A 66 0.09 -6.77 26.07
C ASP A 66 0.37 -7.97 26.97
N ILE A 67 0.10 -9.16 26.47
CA ILE A 67 0.28 -10.43 27.17
C ILE A 67 1.22 -11.29 26.33
N VAL A 68 2.37 -11.62 26.90
CA VAL A 68 3.32 -12.55 26.28
C VAL A 68 2.95 -13.96 26.72
N ILE A 69 2.63 -14.82 25.75
CA ILE A 69 2.20 -16.20 26.00
C ILE A 69 3.18 -17.23 25.42
N SER A 70 3.09 -18.46 25.92
CA SER A 70 3.85 -19.61 25.46
C SER A 70 3.41 -20.08 24.08
N ASP A 71 4.37 -20.63 23.35
CA ASP A 71 4.12 -21.37 22.11
C ASP A 71 3.65 -22.83 22.37
N PHE A 72 3.80 -23.32 23.62
CA PHE A 72 3.52 -24.70 24.02
C PHE A 72 2.27 -24.82 24.89
N GLU A 73 1.60 -25.97 24.80
CA GLU A 73 0.47 -26.35 25.66
C GLU A 73 0.93 -26.48 27.11
N LEU A 74 0.55 -25.50 27.93
CA LEU A 74 0.81 -25.44 29.37
C LEU A 74 -0.48 -25.05 30.09
N ASP A 75 -0.60 -25.44 31.36
CA ASP A 75 -1.75 -25.08 32.20
C ASP A 75 -1.91 -23.55 32.38
N ASN A 76 -0.78 -22.82 32.45
CA ASN A 76 -0.76 -21.37 32.31
C ASN A 76 0.30 -20.98 31.28
N ILE A 77 -0.16 -20.39 30.17
CA ILE A 77 0.73 -19.99 29.09
C ILE A 77 1.35 -18.60 29.29
N VAL A 78 1.00 -17.84 30.34
CA VAL A 78 1.44 -16.45 30.51
C VAL A 78 2.89 -16.33 30.98
N PHE A 79 3.72 -15.65 30.18
CA PHE A 79 5.11 -15.31 30.51
C PHE A 79 5.30 -13.85 30.94
N GLY A 80 4.43 -12.94 30.52
CA GLY A 80 4.56 -11.52 30.85
C GLY A 80 3.28 -10.74 30.61
N LEU A 81 3.05 -9.73 31.45
CA LEU A 81 1.90 -8.85 31.39
C LEU A 81 2.37 -7.41 31.45
N TYR A 82 2.00 -6.62 30.45
CA TYR A 82 2.42 -5.24 30.31
C TYR A 82 1.23 -4.34 30.03
N LEU A 83 0.88 -3.53 31.02
CA LEU A 83 -0.21 -2.57 30.95
C LEU A 83 0.31 -1.22 30.45
N TYR A 84 -0.22 -0.78 29.31
CA TYR A 84 0.08 0.51 28.69
C TYR A 84 -0.99 1.51 29.09
N GLU A 85 -0.58 2.55 29.81
CA GLU A 85 -1.44 3.63 30.24
C GLU A 85 -1.53 4.71 29.15
N THR A 86 -2.75 5.09 28.82
CA THR A 86 -3.09 5.97 27.70
C THR A 86 -3.77 7.23 28.22
N THR A 87 -3.27 8.41 27.87
CA THR A 87 -3.88 9.70 28.26
C THR A 87 -4.78 10.27 27.17
N LYS A 88 -4.45 9.99 25.91
CA LYS A 88 -5.25 10.30 24.72
C LYS A 88 -5.25 9.07 23.82
N PRO A 89 -6.31 8.79 23.05
CA PRO A 89 -6.34 7.67 22.11
C PRO A 89 -5.06 7.59 21.28
N GLY A 90 -4.46 6.39 21.21
CA GLY A 90 -3.21 6.11 20.49
C GLY A 90 -1.92 6.54 21.20
N ILE A 91 -2.01 7.30 22.30
CA ILE A 91 -0.85 7.86 23.00
C ILE A 91 -0.63 7.16 24.34
N HIS A 92 0.37 6.28 24.37
CA HIS A 92 0.84 5.65 25.60
C HIS A 92 1.88 6.53 26.29
N THR A 93 1.73 6.75 27.59
CA THR A 93 2.65 7.57 28.40
C THR A 93 3.49 6.73 29.35
N ARG A 94 2.99 5.56 29.74
CA ARG A 94 3.65 4.67 30.70
C ARG A 94 3.37 3.21 30.36
N ILE A 95 4.33 2.35 30.72
CA ILE A 95 4.18 0.90 30.73
C ILE A 95 4.40 0.40 32.17
N LYS A 96 3.51 -0.48 32.65
CA LYS A 96 3.57 -1.12 33.96
C LYS A 96 3.59 -2.63 33.80
N GLY A 97 4.61 -3.29 34.33
CA GLY A 97 4.64 -4.75 34.41
C GLY A 97 3.69 -5.23 35.51
N LEU A 98 2.86 -6.23 35.20
CA LEU A 98 1.99 -6.89 36.18
C LEU A 98 2.56 -8.28 36.54
N PRO A 99 2.28 -8.81 37.74
CA PRO A 99 2.68 -10.17 38.11
C PRO A 99 2.08 -11.17 37.13
N LYS A 100 2.89 -12.08 36.55
CA LYS A 100 2.41 -13.05 35.54
C LYS A 100 1.34 -13.99 36.10
N GLU A 101 1.34 -14.22 37.41
CA GLU A 101 0.38 -15.06 38.14
C GLU A 101 -0.98 -14.37 38.32
N SER A 102 -1.09 -13.07 38.01
CA SER A 102 -2.32 -12.31 38.19
C SER A 102 -3.44 -12.69 37.21
N ILE A 103 -3.09 -13.28 36.06
CA ILE A 103 -4.03 -13.73 35.05
C ILE A 103 -3.59 -15.13 34.61
N GLU A 104 -4.46 -16.12 34.80
CA GLU A 104 -4.29 -17.45 34.24
C GLU A 104 -4.97 -17.49 32.86
N ILE A 105 -4.23 -17.94 31.85
CA ILE A 105 -4.74 -18.15 30.50
C ILE A 105 -4.41 -19.58 30.09
N LYS A 106 -5.43 -20.31 29.65
CA LYS A 106 -5.31 -21.66 29.09
C LYS A 106 -5.35 -21.61 27.57
N GLN A 107 -4.84 -22.64 26.91
CA GLN A 107 -4.87 -22.76 25.44
C GLN A 107 -6.31 -22.64 24.90
N ASP A 108 -7.28 -23.26 25.57
CA ASP A 108 -8.69 -23.23 25.18
C ASP A 108 -9.33 -21.85 25.29
N ASP A 109 -8.82 -20.97 26.17
CA ASP A 109 -9.32 -19.59 26.27
C ASP A 109 -9.04 -18.79 24.97
N LEU A 110 -8.03 -19.19 24.18
CA LEU A 110 -7.72 -18.54 22.90
C LEU A 110 -8.81 -18.76 21.84
N ARG A 111 -9.67 -19.78 22.02
CA ARG A 111 -10.82 -20.03 21.15
C ARG A 111 -11.98 -19.06 21.41
N ASN A 112 -12.01 -18.43 22.59
CA ASN A 112 -13.08 -17.53 23.00
C ASN A 112 -12.53 -16.22 23.60
N LEU A 113 -11.91 -15.43 22.72
CA LEU A 113 -11.21 -14.20 23.09
C LEU A 113 -12.11 -13.13 23.73
N ASP A 114 -13.41 -13.15 23.48
CA ASP A 114 -14.39 -12.25 24.06
C ASP A 114 -14.58 -12.50 25.58
N VAL A 115 -14.74 -13.76 25.98
CA VAL A 115 -14.86 -14.18 27.38
C VAL A 115 -13.55 -13.93 28.10
N LEU A 116 -12.43 -14.27 27.47
CA LEU A 116 -11.10 -13.98 27.99
C LEU A 116 -10.92 -12.47 28.20
N PHE A 117 -11.27 -11.65 27.20
CA PHE A 117 -11.19 -10.19 27.29
C PHE A 117 -12.04 -9.64 28.44
N ASN A 118 -13.29 -10.07 28.57
CA ASN A 118 -14.18 -9.62 29.65
C ASN A 118 -13.66 -10.01 31.04
N ARG A 119 -13.09 -11.21 31.18
CA ARG A 119 -12.42 -11.68 32.41
C ARG A 119 -11.25 -10.77 32.77
N ILE A 120 -10.38 -10.48 31.80
CA ILE A 120 -9.20 -9.61 31.97
C ILE A 120 -9.63 -8.17 32.27
N GLN A 121 -10.59 -7.62 31.53
CA GLN A 121 -11.13 -6.28 31.73
C GLN A 121 -11.71 -6.12 33.14
N SER A 122 -12.42 -7.13 33.67
CA SER A 122 -12.94 -7.10 35.04
C SER A 122 -11.83 -7.10 36.08
N PHE A 123 -10.80 -7.91 35.88
CA PHE A 123 -9.61 -7.95 36.73
C PHE A 123 -8.88 -6.60 36.75
N ILE A 124 -8.54 -6.05 35.58
CA ILE A 124 -7.83 -4.77 35.47
C ILE A 124 -8.66 -3.63 36.08
N GLN A 125 -9.97 -3.62 35.86
CA GLN A 125 -10.83 -2.60 36.45
C GLN A 125 -10.90 -2.69 37.97
N LYS A 126 -10.92 -3.91 38.54
CA LYS A 126 -10.95 -4.12 39.99
C LYS A 126 -9.64 -3.73 40.66
N ASP A 127 -8.51 -4.14 40.09
CA ASP A 127 -7.20 -4.01 40.74
C ASP A 127 -6.48 -2.69 40.41
N HIS A 128 -6.83 -2.06 39.29
CA HIS A 128 -6.18 -0.83 38.83
C HIS A 128 -7.13 0.33 38.59
N GLY A 129 -8.46 0.12 38.67
CA GLY A 129 -9.44 1.20 38.50
C GLY A 129 -9.52 1.77 37.09
N ILE A 130 -8.96 1.08 36.09
CA ILE A 130 -8.91 1.54 34.70
C ILE A 130 -9.57 0.54 33.74
N LYS A 131 -9.93 1.02 32.55
CA LYS A 131 -10.44 0.18 31.46
C LYS A 131 -9.41 0.03 30.35
N ILE A 132 -9.42 -1.11 29.67
CA ILE A 132 -8.61 -1.37 28.49
C ILE A 132 -9.50 -1.40 27.25
N SER A 133 -9.01 -0.89 26.12
CA SER A 133 -9.74 -0.95 24.84
C SER A 133 -9.44 -2.23 24.07
N CYS A 134 -8.26 -2.81 24.26
CA CYS A 134 -7.86 -4.06 23.62
C CYS A 134 -6.84 -4.83 24.46
N ILE A 135 -6.78 -6.14 24.20
CA ILE A 135 -5.69 -7.02 24.61
C ILE A 135 -4.89 -7.42 23.37
N ARG A 136 -3.57 -7.54 23.52
CA ARG A 136 -2.68 -8.07 22.48
C ARG A 136 -1.95 -9.29 23.03
N LEU A 137 -2.28 -10.46 22.50
CA LEU A 137 -1.64 -11.72 22.87
C LEU A 137 -0.49 -11.97 21.90
N LEU A 138 0.73 -11.97 22.41
CA LEU A 138 1.96 -12.14 21.65
C LEU A 138 2.61 -13.47 22.06
N LYS A 139 2.66 -14.44 21.16
CA LYS A 139 3.44 -15.65 21.43
C LYS A 139 4.92 -15.32 21.57
N LYS A 140 5.66 -16.07 22.39
CA LYS A 140 7.08 -15.81 22.68
C LYS A 140 7.92 -15.69 21.40
N ARG A 141 7.68 -16.57 20.43
CA ARG A 141 8.31 -16.54 19.10
C ARG A 141 8.17 -15.19 18.36
N THR A 142 7.06 -14.46 18.55
CA THR A 142 6.89 -13.10 18.00
C THR A 142 8.01 -12.16 18.47
N ILE A 143 8.32 -12.22 19.78
CA ILE A 143 9.34 -11.38 20.38
C ILE A 143 10.73 -11.72 19.82
N ASP A 144 10.99 -12.99 19.54
CA ASP A 144 12.27 -13.45 19.00
C ASP A 144 12.45 -13.03 17.54
N LEU A 145 11.40 -13.13 16.72
CA LEU A 145 11.39 -12.62 15.33
C LEU A 145 11.63 -11.10 15.29
N ILE A 146 10.93 -10.34 16.13
CA ILE A 146 11.10 -8.88 16.23
C ILE A 146 12.52 -8.52 16.67
N ASN A 147 13.09 -9.22 17.65
CA ASN A 147 14.47 -8.96 18.10
C ASN A 147 15.47 -9.21 16.97
N SER A 148 15.33 -10.31 16.24
CA SER A 148 16.20 -10.64 15.12
C SER A 148 16.13 -9.59 14.00
N HIS A 149 14.93 -9.07 13.72
CA HIS A 149 14.74 -7.96 12.78
C HIS A 149 15.45 -6.69 13.25
N CYS A 150 15.23 -6.29 14.50
CA CYS A 150 15.82 -5.09 15.09
C CYS A 150 17.35 -5.11 15.08
N GLU A 151 17.98 -6.28 15.24
CA GLU A 151 19.43 -6.43 15.15
C GLU A 151 19.98 -6.18 13.74
N ARG A 152 19.19 -6.45 12.71
CA ARG A 152 19.57 -6.25 11.30
C ARG A 152 19.36 -4.82 10.80
N LEU A 153 18.42 -4.07 11.40
CA LEU A 153 18.04 -2.71 11.00
C LEU A 153 19.22 -1.75 10.84
N THR A 154 20.28 -1.88 11.64
CA THR A 154 21.43 -0.96 11.60
C THR A 154 22.39 -1.23 10.44
N LYS A 155 22.25 -2.36 9.74
CA LYS A 155 23.16 -2.81 8.69
C LYS A 155 22.47 -3.03 7.34
N SER A 156 21.14 -3.11 7.33
CA SER A 156 20.34 -3.38 6.13
C SER A 156 20.07 -2.11 5.32
N THR A 157 20.04 -2.26 4.00
CA THR A 157 19.45 -1.25 3.11
C THR A 157 17.94 -1.14 3.34
N TYR A 158 17.30 -0.05 2.89
CA TYR A 158 15.84 0.09 2.97
C TYR A 158 15.09 -1.02 2.23
N TYR A 159 15.65 -1.50 1.12
CA TYR A 159 15.06 -2.59 0.35
C TYR A 159 15.00 -3.89 1.16
N GLU A 160 16.15 -4.32 1.72
CA GLU A 160 16.25 -5.50 2.58
C GLU A 160 15.40 -5.36 3.84
N PHE A 161 15.35 -4.14 4.41
CA PHE A 161 14.49 -3.81 5.53
C PHE A 161 13.01 -4.06 5.21
N ILE A 162 12.50 -3.52 4.10
CA ILE A 162 11.09 -3.68 3.70
C ILE A 162 10.78 -5.16 3.47
N GLN A 163 11.64 -5.89 2.76
CA GLN A 163 11.47 -7.33 2.54
C GLN A 163 11.40 -8.09 3.85
N SER A 164 12.36 -7.86 4.76
CA SER A 164 12.39 -8.53 6.06
C SER A 164 11.17 -8.22 6.91
N LEU A 165 10.68 -6.98 6.90
CA LEU A 165 9.50 -6.57 7.65
C LEU A 165 8.24 -7.27 7.11
N LEU A 166 8.07 -7.30 5.78
CA LEU A 166 6.95 -7.95 5.12
C LEU A 166 6.93 -9.47 5.37
N ASP A 167 8.08 -10.13 5.30
CA ASP A 167 8.22 -11.56 5.62
C ASP A 167 7.84 -11.84 7.08
N ILE A 168 8.28 -11.00 8.02
CA ILE A 168 7.92 -11.15 9.43
C ILE A 168 6.42 -10.96 9.63
N ILE A 169 5.82 -9.91 9.06
CA ILE A 169 4.37 -9.69 9.13
C ILE A 169 3.63 -10.94 8.65
N GLN A 170 4.01 -11.50 7.51
CA GLN A 170 3.37 -12.71 6.99
C GLN A 170 3.53 -13.91 7.94
N ILE A 171 4.75 -14.18 8.42
CA ILE A 171 5.01 -15.27 9.39
C ILE A 171 4.15 -15.12 10.64
N LEU A 172 4.02 -13.91 11.17
CA LEU A 172 3.23 -13.62 12.37
C LEU A 172 1.74 -13.92 12.16
N LEU A 173 1.23 -13.71 10.94
CA LEU A 173 -0.16 -13.95 10.58
C LEU A 173 -0.43 -15.42 10.26
N GLU A 174 0.40 -16.06 9.43
CA GLU A 174 0.24 -17.46 9.01
C GLU A 174 0.36 -18.43 10.18
N GLN A 175 1.28 -18.16 11.11
CA GLN A 175 1.52 -19.03 12.28
C GLN A 175 0.70 -18.60 13.51
N GLU A 176 -0.21 -17.63 13.34
CA GLU A 176 -1.07 -17.08 14.41
C GLU A 176 -0.25 -16.73 15.67
N LEU A 177 0.83 -15.96 15.49
CA LEU A 177 1.73 -15.59 16.59
C LEU A 177 1.28 -14.32 17.31
N ILE A 178 0.32 -13.59 16.74
CA ILE A 178 -0.26 -12.36 17.27
C ILE A 178 -1.78 -12.44 17.21
N PHE A 179 -2.42 -12.15 18.34
CA PHE A 179 -3.86 -11.91 18.42
C PHE A 179 -4.11 -10.54 19.01
N ILE A 180 -5.03 -9.79 18.43
CA ILE A 180 -5.51 -8.50 18.98
C ILE A 180 -7.02 -8.63 19.12
N TYR A 181 -7.55 -8.33 20.30
CA TYR A 181 -8.98 -8.34 20.56
C TYR A 181 -9.42 -7.04 21.24
N PRO A 182 -10.49 -6.35 20.76
CA PRO A 182 -11.23 -6.62 19.52
C PRO A 182 -10.33 -6.56 18.28
N GLU A 183 -10.61 -7.39 17.28
CA GLU A 183 -9.77 -7.49 16.08
C GLU A 183 -9.86 -6.20 15.26
N PRO A 184 -8.73 -5.51 15.01
CA PRO A 184 -8.74 -4.29 14.21
C PRO A 184 -8.88 -4.61 12.71
N ASN A 185 -9.52 -3.69 11.97
CA ASN A 185 -9.76 -3.82 10.52
C ASN A 185 -8.47 -4.12 9.73
N ILE A 186 -7.35 -3.45 10.08
CA ILE A 186 -6.07 -3.69 9.41
C ILE A 186 -5.55 -5.12 9.61
N LEU A 187 -5.73 -5.70 10.81
CA LEU A 187 -5.28 -7.07 11.09
C LEU A 187 -6.13 -8.07 10.32
N ARG A 188 -7.45 -7.89 10.32
CA ARG A 188 -8.38 -8.71 9.53
C ARG A 188 -8.07 -8.65 8.04
N PHE A 189 -7.83 -7.44 7.52
CA PHE A 189 -7.44 -7.22 6.13
C PHE A 189 -6.15 -7.95 5.78
N LEU A 190 -5.10 -7.83 6.62
CA LEU A 190 -3.82 -8.48 6.38
C LEU A 190 -3.92 -10.01 6.45
N LYS A 191 -4.62 -10.59 7.44
CA LYS A 191 -4.85 -12.04 7.52
C LYS A 191 -5.55 -12.57 6.28
N SER A 192 -6.60 -11.87 5.85
CA SER A 192 -7.37 -12.28 4.67
C SER A 192 -6.57 -12.10 3.38
N SER A 193 -5.68 -11.10 3.32
CA SER A 193 -4.74 -10.90 2.20
C SER A 193 -3.70 -12.03 2.11
N VAL A 194 -3.18 -12.50 3.25
CA VAL A 194 -2.29 -13.68 3.29
C VAL A 194 -3.01 -14.91 2.72
N ALA A 195 -4.26 -15.15 3.12
CA ALA A 195 -5.05 -16.26 2.60
C ALA A 195 -5.29 -16.15 1.09
N LEU A 196 -5.58 -14.95 0.56
CA LEU A 196 -5.78 -14.71 -0.88
C LEU A 196 -4.53 -15.01 -1.72
N LEU A 197 -3.35 -14.73 -1.17
CA LEU A 197 -2.05 -14.88 -1.85
C LEU A 197 -1.55 -16.33 -1.90
N ASP A 198 -2.20 -17.27 -1.22
CA ASP A 198 -1.91 -18.72 -1.23
C ASP A 198 -0.42 -19.08 -1.33
N GLY A 199 0.35 -18.74 -0.30
CA GLY A 199 1.79 -19.08 -0.22
C GLY A 199 2.72 -18.14 -0.98
N ILE A 200 2.21 -17.14 -1.71
CA ILE A 200 3.04 -16.04 -2.23
C ILE A 200 3.49 -15.17 -1.05
N LYS A 201 4.81 -14.93 -0.95
CA LYS A 201 5.35 -14.06 0.09
C LYS A 201 5.08 -12.58 -0.18
N PHE A 202 4.74 -11.79 0.83
CA PHE A 202 4.62 -10.34 0.74
C PHE A 202 5.91 -9.68 0.25
N SER A 203 7.08 -10.22 0.62
CA SER A 203 8.36 -9.78 0.05
C SER A 203 8.43 -9.97 -1.46
N LYS A 204 7.89 -11.07 -2.01
CA LYS A 204 7.81 -11.31 -3.46
C LYS A 204 6.82 -10.38 -4.15
N VAL A 205 5.69 -10.08 -3.51
CA VAL A 205 4.77 -9.04 -4.01
C VAL A 205 5.47 -7.68 -4.05
N PHE A 206 6.25 -7.35 -3.01
CA PHE A 206 7.04 -6.12 -2.99
C PHE A 206 8.13 -6.10 -4.07
N GLU A 207 8.90 -7.17 -4.24
CA GLU A 207 9.88 -7.31 -5.33
C GLU A 207 9.22 -7.07 -6.70
N PHE A 208 8.05 -7.67 -6.93
CA PHE A 208 7.31 -7.48 -8.16
C PHE A 208 6.88 -6.02 -8.36
N ILE A 209 6.22 -5.41 -7.35
CA ILE A 209 5.79 -4.01 -7.39
C ILE A 209 6.99 -3.09 -7.62
N GLU A 210 8.09 -3.33 -6.93
CA GLU A 210 9.32 -2.58 -7.09
C GLU A 210 9.85 -2.69 -8.52
N SER A 211 9.96 -3.90 -9.07
CA SER A 211 10.51 -4.13 -10.43
C SER A 211 9.78 -3.36 -11.53
N VAL A 212 8.46 -3.15 -11.39
CA VAL A 212 7.65 -2.44 -12.39
C VAL A 212 7.61 -0.92 -12.15
N ILE A 213 7.88 -0.44 -10.93
CA ILE A 213 7.88 0.98 -10.58
C ILE A 213 9.15 1.66 -11.16
N PRO A 214 9.02 2.71 -12.00
CA PRO A 214 10.18 3.48 -12.48
C PRO A 214 10.93 4.18 -11.35
N SER A 215 12.16 4.62 -11.59
CA SER A 215 12.87 5.52 -10.68
C SER A 215 12.11 6.84 -10.50
N PHE A 216 12.16 7.39 -9.29
CA PHE A 216 11.50 8.64 -8.96
C PHE A 216 12.11 9.31 -7.73
N ASN A 217 11.98 10.64 -7.65
CA ASN A 217 12.31 11.42 -6.47
C ASN A 217 11.16 12.40 -6.19
N ALA A 218 10.35 12.11 -5.18
CA ALA A 218 9.12 12.85 -4.90
C ALA A 218 8.97 13.18 -3.41
N SER A 219 8.39 14.35 -3.16
CA SER A 219 7.98 14.79 -1.83
C SER A 219 6.46 14.82 -1.75
N PHE A 220 5.88 14.20 -0.72
CA PHE A 220 4.47 14.22 -0.41
C PHE A 220 4.22 15.08 0.82
N ILE A 221 3.39 16.10 0.67
CA ILE A 221 2.90 16.91 1.78
C ILE A 221 1.52 16.39 2.13
N VAL A 222 1.39 15.81 3.30
CA VAL A 222 0.09 15.46 3.86
C VAL A 222 -0.40 16.72 4.59
N ASN A 223 -1.24 17.49 3.89
CA ASN A 223 -1.75 18.75 4.40
C ASN A 223 -2.79 18.49 5.49
N SER A 224 -2.62 19.13 6.64
CA SER A 224 -3.60 19.13 7.70
C SER A 224 -3.60 20.49 8.38
N ASN A 225 -4.75 20.92 8.89
CA ASN A 225 -4.89 22.20 9.58
C ASN A 225 -3.96 22.36 10.80
N ASN A 226 -3.45 21.25 11.35
CA ASN A 226 -2.69 21.24 12.59
C ASN A 226 -1.19 20.94 12.40
N LEU A 227 -0.84 20.10 11.43
CA LEU A 227 0.53 19.63 11.25
C LEU A 227 0.77 19.09 9.82
N PRO A 228 1.27 19.92 8.90
CA PRO A 228 1.70 19.42 7.59
C PRO A 228 2.90 18.48 7.76
N ILE A 229 2.76 17.27 7.23
CA ILE A 229 3.81 16.24 7.28
C ILE A 229 4.45 16.15 5.91
N LEU A 230 5.77 16.17 5.84
CA LEU A 230 6.54 15.96 4.62
C LEU A 230 7.10 14.53 4.61
N LEU A 231 6.69 13.75 3.61
CA LEU A 231 7.22 12.42 3.31
C LEU A 231 8.00 12.48 1.99
N LYS A 232 9.32 12.37 2.04
CA LYS A 232 10.14 12.22 0.84
C LYS A 232 10.36 10.74 0.56
N ILE A 233 10.12 10.35 -0.68
CA ILE A 233 10.35 8.99 -1.18
C ILE A 233 11.17 9.09 -2.47
N LYS A 234 12.26 8.32 -2.52
CA LYS A 234 13.13 8.25 -3.67
C LYS A 234 13.46 6.79 -3.98
N LYS A 235 13.45 6.47 -5.27
CA LYS A 235 13.91 5.21 -5.83
C LYS A 235 14.91 5.52 -6.94
N GLU A 236 16.14 5.04 -6.80
CA GLU A 236 17.17 5.10 -7.83
C GLU A 236 17.60 3.71 -8.26
N ASN A 237 17.62 3.49 -9.57
CA ASN A 237 18.15 2.27 -10.15
C ASN A 237 19.68 2.39 -10.16
N THR A 238 20.33 1.58 -9.35
CA THR A 238 21.79 1.51 -9.20
C THR A 238 22.35 0.33 -9.98
N LYS A 239 23.68 0.21 -10.06
CA LYS A 239 24.35 -0.98 -10.65
C LYS A 239 24.28 -2.22 -9.74
N SER A 240 23.74 -2.10 -8.52
CA SER A 240 23.55 -3.22 -7.60
C SER A 240 22.35 -4.08 -8.01
N LEU A 241 22.25 -5.27 -7.42
CA LEU A 241 21.14 -6.21 -7.66
C LEU A 241 19.76 -5.62 -7.30
N HIS A 242 19.72 -4.67 -6.38
CA HIS A 242 18.51 -4.02 -5.89
C HIS A 242 18.64 -2.50 -6.00
N PRO A 243 17.54 -1.76 -6.23
CA PRO A 243 17.55 -0.30 -6.27
C PRO A 243 17.83 0.30 -4.89
N GLU A 244 18.34 1.52 -4.90
CA GLU A 244 18.42 2.33 -3.68
C GLU A 244 17.07 2.99 -3.42
N ILE A 245 16.49 2.71 -2.25
CA ILE A 245 15.25 3.31 -1.77
C ILE A 245 15.62 4.23 -0.60
N GLU A 246 15.16 5.48 -0.65
CA GLU A 246 15.26 6.40 0.48
C GLU A 246 13.85 6.84 0.89
N LEU A 247 13.60 6.82 2.21
CA LEU A 247 12.38 7.34 2.80
C LEU A 247 12.75 8.28 3.95
N SER A 248 12.23 9.50 3.94
CA SER A 248 12.39 10.41 5.07
C SER A 248 11.08 11.11 5.41
N LEU A 249 10.84 11.28 6.70
CA LEU A 249 9.60 11.82 7.24
C LEU A 249 9.92 12.98 8.17
N ASN A 250 9.45 14.17 7.82
CA ASN A 250 9.78 15.40 8.50
C ASN A 250 8.53 16.21 8.83
N LEU A 251 8.63 17.03 9.87
CA LEU A 251 7.69 18.13 10.07
C LEU A 251 8.00 19.21 9.06
N LEU A 252 6.96 19.75 8.43
CA LEU A 252 7.13 20.92 7.59
C LEU A 252 7.05 22.15 8.49
N GLU A 253 8.16 22.88 8.62
CA GLU A 253 8.25 24.04 9.51
C GLU A 253 7.29 25.14 9.06
N SER A 254 6.27 25.41 9.90
CA SER A 254 5.25 26.43 9.63
C SER A 254 5.80 27.85 9.58
N LYS A 255 7.02 28.08 10.11
CA LYS A 255 7.67 29.40 10.07
C LYS A 255 8.20 29.75 8.67
N LYS A 256 8.60 28.75 7.87
CA LYS A 256 9.10 28.96 6.50
C LYS A 256 8.00 28.82 5.44
N TYR A 257 6.97 28.02 5.70
CA TYR A 257 5.90 27.74 4.75
C TYR A 257 4.53 27.88 5.43
N ASN A 258 3.62 28.64 4.83
CA ASN A 258 2.28 28.90 5.30
C ASN A 258 1.24 28.26 4.35
N PHE A 259 0.82 27.03 4.68
CA PHE A 259 -0.16 26.27 3.88
C PHE A 259 -1.62 26.68 4.09
N ASN A 260 -1.89 27.95 4.43
CA ASN A 260 -3.22 28.51 4.29
C ASN A 260 -3.60 28.54 2.80
N GLU A 261 -4.90 28.37 2.47
CA GLU A 261 -5.40 28.26 1.08
C GLU A 261 -4.88 29.35 0.14
N GLN A 262 -4.66 30.57 0.67
CA GLN A 262 -4.19 31.72 -0.11
C GLN A 262 -2.70 31.65 -0.54
N ASN A 263 -1.84 30.94 0.20
CA ASN A 263 -0.39 30.90 -0.05
C ASN A 263 0.16 29.53 -0.47
N LEU A 264 -0.69 28.48 -0.46
CA LEU A 264 -0.33 27.10 -0.75
C LEU A 264 0.53 26.92 -2.02
N LEU A 265 0.16 27.57 -3.12
CA LEU A 265 0.84 27.43 -4.42
C LEU A 265 2.25 28.06 -4.45
N LEU A 266 2.47 29.15 -3.71
CA LEU A 266 3.78 29.81 -3.66
C LEU A 266 4.76 28.97 -2.86
N ASP A 267 4.32 28.44 -1.73
CA ASP A 267 5.14 27.57 -0.88
C ASP A 267 5.42 26.22 -1.53
N LEU A 268 4.47 25.65 -2.28
CA LEU A 268 4.71 24.42 -3.04
C LEU A 268 5.79 24.57 -4.13
N LYS A 269 6.07 25.78 -4.61
CA LYS A 269 7.07 26.04 -5.67
C LYS A 269 8.50 26.14 -5.16
N SER A 270 8.72 26.51 -3.90
CA SER A 270 10.06 26.57 -3.29
C SER A 270 10.55 25.20 -2.81
N LEU A 271 9.63 24.33 -2.39
CA LEU A 271 9.92 23.01 -1.83
C LEU A 271 10.75 22.06 -2.71
N PRO A 272 10.56 21.97 -4.05
CA PRO A 272 11.39 21.12 -4.89
C PRO A 272 12.88 21.47 -4.80
N ALA A 273 13.21 22.76 -4.72
CA ALA A 273 14.58 23.24 -4.58
C ALA A 273 15.12 22.98 -3.17
N ASP A 274 14.32 23.28 -2.13
CA ASP A 274 14.73 23.12 -0.74
C ASP A 274 14.97 21.65 -0.35
N PHE A 275 14.16 20.72 -0.85
CA PHE A 275 14.25 19.30 -0.53
C PHE A 275 14.94 18.45 -1.61
N LYS A 276 15.45 19.11 -2.68
CA LYS A 276 16.11 18.47 -3.84
C LYS A 276 15.27 17.31 -4.40
N THR A 277 14.04 17.62 -4.77
CA THR A 277 13.08 16.64 -5.33
C THR A 277 12.56 17.08 -6.68
N ASP A 278 12.28 16.13 -7.57
CA ASP A 278 11.80 16.44 -8.93
C ASP A 278 10.38 17.00 -8.92
N LYS A 279 9.58 16.57 -7.94
CA LYS A 279 8.19 16.95 -7.79
C LYS A 279 7.74 16.94 -6.34
N VAL A 280 6.75 17.78 -6.05
CA VAL A 280 6.06 17.85 -4.76
C VAL A 280 4.58 17.61 -5.01
N LEU A 281 3.96 16.72 -4.22
CA LEU A 281 2.54 16.43 -4.24
C LEU A 281 1.94 16.85 -2.90
N SER A 282 0.90 17.67 -2.91
CA SER A 282 0.12 18.01 -1.72
C SER A 282 -1.15 17.19 -1.71
N ILE A 283 -1.42 16.46 -0.63
CA ILE A 283 -2.57 15.58 -0.45
C ILE A 283 -3.28 15.99 0.83
N ASP A 284 -4.60 16.15 0.78
CA ASP A 284 -5.41 16.36 1.97
C ASP A 284 -5.38 15.13 2.91
N GLN A 285 -5.05 15.35 4.18
CA GLN A 285 -4.94 14.29 5.18
C GLN A 285 -6.27 13.55 5.39
N SER A 286 -7.39 14.28 5.41
CA SER A 286 -8.69 13.67 5.71
C SER A 286 -9.09 12.68 4.61
N SER A 287 -8.88 13.07 3.35
CA SER A 287 -9.13 12.26 2.16
C SER A 287 -8.26 11.00 2.15
N LEU A 288 -6.97 11.12 2.50
CA LEU A 288 -6.07 9.97 2.60
C LEU A 288 -6.53 8.97 3.68
N LEU A 289 -6.95 9.47 4.84
CA LEU A 289 -7.42 8.61 5.93
C LEU A 289 -8.73 7.89 5.60
N ILE A 290 -9.66 8.56 4.90
CA ILE A 290 -10.91 7.94 4.43
C ILE A 290 -10.58 6.79 3.47
N PHE A 291 -9.72 7.04 2.49
CA PHE A 291 -9.29 6.00 1.54
C PHE A 291 -8.67 4.78 2.24
N LEU A 292 -7.77 5.01 3.20
CA LEU A 292 -7.14 3.91 3.95
C LEU A 292 -8.13 3.14 4.82
N SER A 293 -9.11 3.81 5.44
CA SER A 293 -10.16 3.15 6.23
C SER A 293 -10.98 2.21 5.35
N GLU A 294 -11.43 2.70 4.19
CA GLU A 294 -12.21 1.91 3.26
C GLU A 294 -11.43 0.73 2.68
N LEU A 295 -10.11 0.90 2.46
CA LEU A 295 -9.23 -0.18 2.04
C LEU A 295 -9.14 -1.28 3.10
N PHE A 296 -8.93 -0.92 4.37
CA PHE A 296 -8.80 -1.89 5.47
C PHE A 296 -10.13 -2.49 5.92
N GLU A 297 -11.25 -1.82 5.63
CA GLU A 297 -12.61 -2.35 5.84
C GLU A 297 -13.08 -3.26 4.70
N MET A 298 -12.33 -3.32 3.59
CA MET A 298 -12.67 -4.15 2.46
C MET A 298 -12.65 -5.64 2.84
N GLU A 299 -13.68 -6.37 2.42
CA GLU A 299 -13.69 -7.84 2.49
C GLU A 299 -12.69 -8.41 1.50
N VAL A 300 -12.01 -9.48 1.89
CA VAL A 300 -11.06 -10.21 1.06
C VAL A 300 -11.48 -11.69 1.06
N PRO A 301 -11.69 -12.33 -0.10
CA PRO A 301 -11.52 -11.79 -1.45
C PRO A 301 -12.49 -10.64 -1.77
N PRO A 302 -12.04 -9.61 -2.51
CA PRO A 302 -12.90 -8.47 -2.80
C PRO A 302 -13.97 -8.87 -3.83
N SER A 303 -15.22 -8.53 -3.52
CA SER A 303 -16.31 -8.62 -4.50
C SER A 303 -16.01 -7.72 -5.70
N LYS A 304 -16.55 -8.09 -6.85
CA LYS A 304 -16.40 -7.30 -8.08
C LYS A 304 -16.83 -5.84 -7.88
N GLU A 305 -17.94 -5.61 -7.19
CA GLU A 305 -18.45 -4.26 -6.90
C GLU A 305 -17.47 -3.46 -6.03
N LYS A 306 -16.82 -4.12 -5.05
CA LYS A 306 -15.80 -3.48 -4.21
C LYS A 306 -14.55 -3.13 -5.00
N VAL A 307 -14.04 -4.03 -5.85
CA VAL A 307 -12.90 -3.73 -6.74
C VAL A 307 -13.25 -2.58 -7.68
N LYS A 308 -14.46 -2.60 -8.25
CA LYS A 308 -14.98 -1.54 -9.10
C LYS A 308 -15.06 -0.20 -8.38
N LEU A 309 -15.57 -0.17 -7.15
CA LEU A 309 -15.65 1.04 -6.32
C LEU A 309 -14.25 1.62 -6.03
N ILE A 310 -13.27 0.78 -5.71
CA ILE A 310 -11.89 1.22 -5.52
C ILE A 310 -11.35 1.85 -6.80
N PHE A 311 -11.59 1.21 -7.95
CA PHE A 311 -11.15 1.76 -9.22
C PHE A 311 -11.83 3.09 -9.54
N GLN A 312 -13.13 3.23 -9.26
CA GLN A 312 -13.87 4.50 -9.36
C GLN A 312 -13.24 5.58 -8.48
N LYS A 313 -12.89 5.27 -7.22
CA LYS A 313 -12.25 6.21 -6.29
C LYS A 313 -10.85 6.62 -6.73
N LEU A 314 -10.05 5.70 -7.27
CA LEU A 314 -8.75 6.03 -7.86
C LEU A 314 -8.89 7.01 -9.05
N LEU A 315 -9.84 6.75 -9.96
CA LEU A 315 -10.11 7.64 -11.08
C LEU A 315 -10.68 8.98 -10.63
N TYR A 316 -11.53 8.99 -9.60
CA TYR A 316 -12.04 10.21 -8.99
C TYR A 316 -10.89 11.02 -8.36
N GLY A 317 -9.95 10.36 -7.69
CA GLY A 317 -8.70 10.95 -7.20
C GLY A 317 -7.95 11.66 -8.32
N ILE A 318 -7.67 10.98 -9.44
CA ILE A 318 -7.01 11.59 -10.61
C ILE A 318 -7.82 12.77 -11.17
N ARG A 319 -9.14 12.62 -11.30
CA ARG A 319 -10.05 13.68 -11.78
C ARG A 319 -10.01 14.93 -10.90
N SER A 320 -9.88 14.73 -9.60
CA SER A 320 -9.89 15.78 -8.57
C SER A 320 -8.56 16.54 -8.41
N TYR A 321 -7.67 16.44 -9.40
CA TYR A 321 -6.51 17.31 -9.51
C TYR A 321 -6.94 18.80 -9.50
N ASP A 322 -6.21 19.63 -8.76
CA ASP A 322 -6.55 21.01 -8.36
C ASP A 322 -7.63 21.15 -7.27
N LEU A 323 -8.23 20.05 -6.78
CA LEU A 323 -9.24 20.06 -5.72
C LEU A 323 -8.74 19.37 -4.44
N TYR A 324 -8.50 18.06 -4.49
CA TYR A 324 -8.06 17.28 -3.32
C TYR A 324 -6.55 17.08 -3.27
N TRP A 325 -5.86 17.30 -4.40
CA TRP A 325 -4.42 17.23 -4.46
C TRP A 325 -3.85 18.14 -5.56
N ASN A 326 -2.65 18.63 -5.29
CA ASN A 326 -1.89 19.52 -6.16
C ASN A 326 -0.50 18.95 -6.40
N MET A 327 0.10 19.26 -7.56
CA MET A 327 1.47 18.85 -7.86
C MET A 327 2.26 20.00 -8.45
N VAL A 328 3.51 20.13 -8.02
CA VAL A 328 4.48 21.05 -8.62
C VAL A 328 5.66 20.24 -9.15
N PRO A 329 6.05 20.39 -10.43
CA PRO A 329 5.42 21.24 -11.45
C PRO A 329 4.04 20.71 -11.91
N GLU A 330 3.19 21.61 -12.41
CA GLU A 330 1.86 21.25 -12.93
C GLU A 330 1.96 20.37 -14.20
N PRO A 331 0.99 19.46 -14.43
CA PRO A 331 0.89 18.68 -15.66
C PRO A 331 0.87 19.53 -16.93
N LYS A 332 1.66 19.17 -17.94
CA LYS A 332 1.59 19.83 -19.26
C LYS A 332 0.18 19.79 -19.88
N ILE A 333 -0.56 18.72 -19.61
CA ILE A 333 -1.97 18.55 -20.00
C ILE A 333 -2.92 19.51 -19.27
N SER A 334 -2.56 20.10 -18.13
CA SER A 334 -3.39 21.12 -17.47
C SER A 334 -3.22 22.52 -18.09
N ASN A 335 -2.13 22.77 -18.81
CA ASN A 335 -1.83 24.07 -19.42
C ASN A 335 -2.88 24.48 -20.47
N THR A 336 -3.43 25.69 -20.34
CA THR A 336 -4.49 26.22 -21.21
C THR A 336 -4.11 26.29 -22.68
N LEU A 337 -2.89 26.74 -23.00
CA LEU A 337 -2.41 26.83 -24.38
C LEU A 337 -2.26 25.43 -25.00
N VAL A 338 -1.69 24.49 -24.24
CA VAL A 338 -1.56 23.10 -24.68
C VAL A 338 -2.94 22.48 -24.94
N ARG A 339 -3.91 22.70 -24.05
CA ARG A 339 -5.30 22.26 -24.25
C ARG A 339 -5.94 22.88 -25.49
N PHE A 340 -5.76 24.18 -25.69
CA PHE A 340 -6.27 24.86 -26.88
C PHE A 340 -5.68 24.29 -28.17
N LEU A 341 -4.37 24.10 -28.24
CA LEU A 341 -3.70 23.54 -29.41
C LEU A 341 -4.15 22.10 -29.69
N ILE A 342 -4.27 21.26 -28.66
CA ILE A 342 -4.73 19.88 -28.81
C ILE A 342 -6.20 19.84 -29.29
N ARG A 343 -7.04 20.78 -28.83
CA ARG A 343 -8.43 20.93 -29.31
C ARG A 343 -8.53 21.26 -30.78
N LEU A 344 -7.61 22.05 -31.35
CA LEU A 344 -7.56 22.31 -32.80
C LEU A 344 -7.40 21.02 -33.61
N PHE A 345 -6.75 20.00 -33.06
CA PHE A 345 -6.61 18.67 -33.69
C PHE A 345 -7.81 17.74 -33.41
N GLY A 346 -8.92 18.27 -32.89
CA GLY A 346 -10.13 17.52 -32.58
C GLY A 346 -9.98 16.59 -31.37
N ILE A 347 -9.00 16.86 -30.51
CA ILE A 347 -8.77 16.11 -29.28
C ILE A 347 -9.18 17.00 -28.11
N ASN A 348 -10.24 16.60 -27.43
CA ASN A 348 -10.56 17.19 -26.14
C ASN A 348 -9.86 16.34 -25.08
N LEU A 349 -9.12 16.95 -24.16
CA LEU A 349 -8.44 16.27 -23.06
C LEU A 349 -8.68 17.11 -21.80
N ASN A 350 -9.69 16.74 -21.01
CA ASN A 350 -10.02 17.41 -19.77
C ASN A 350 -10.10 16.41 -18.61
N LEU A 351 -9.04 16.37 -17.80
CA LEU A 351 -8.95 15.48 -16.64
C LEU A 351 -10.07 15.73 -15.61
N LYS A 352 -10.57 16.97 -15.49
CA LYS A 352 -11.68 17.31 -14.58
C LYS A 352 -13.02 16.69 -15.02
N LYS A 353 -13.11 16.24 -16.27
CA LYS A 353 -14.26 15.54 -16.85
C LYS A 353 -14.02 14.05 -17.07
N LEU A 354 -12.97 13.48 -16.47
CA LEU A 354 -12.73 12.04 -16.48
C LEU A 354 -13.96 11.31 -15.93
N SER A 355 -14.54 10.41 -16.73
CA SER A 355 -15.69 9.61 -16.29
C SER A 355 -15.21 8.49 -15.37
N HIS A 356 -15.22 8.76 -14.06
CA HIS A 356 -14.88 7.76 -13.06
C HIS A 356 -15.97 6.68 -12.91
N TRP A 357 -17.19 6.88 -13.44
CA TRP A 357 -18.26 5.87 -13.47
C TRP A 357 -18.18 4.98 -14.72
N ALA A 358 -18.18 5.61 -15.91
CA ALA A 358 -18.29 4.88 -17.17
C ALA A 358 -17.03 4.06 -17.51
N ILE A 359 -15.84 4.52 -17.10
CA ILE A 359 -14.59 3.80 -17.38
C ILE A 359 -14.58 2.44 -16.64
N PRO A 360 -14.81 2.36 -15.31
CA PRO A 360 -14.95 1.08 -14.63
C PRO A 360 -16.12 0.27 -15.16
N ASP A 361 -17.31 0.85 -15.37
CA ASP A 361 -18.47 0.13 -15.92
C ASP A 361 -18.12 -0.57 -17.24
N PHE A 362 -17.48 0.15 -18.14
CA PHE A 362 -17.04 -0.38 -19.43
C PHE A 362 -16.02 -1.52 -19.25
N ILE A 363 -14.97 -1.32 -18.45
CA ILE A 363 -13.91 -2.33 -18.26
C ILE A 363 -14.47 -3.60 -17.63
N PHE A 364 -15.25 -3.48 -16.55
CA PHE A 364 -15.86 -4.64 -15.89
C PHE A 364 -16.92 -5.30 -16.77
N GLY A 365 -17.69 -4.54 -17.55
CA GLY A 365 -18.62 -5.10 -18.54
C GLY A 365 -17.91 -5.90 -19.64
N LEU A 366 -16.72 -5.46 -20.08
CA LEU A 366 -15.90 -6.25 -21.01
C LEU A 366 -15.41 -7.56 -20.37
N ILE A 367 -14.97 -7.52 -19.11
CA ILE A 367 -14.54 -8.71 -18.37
C ILE A 367 -15.71 -9.70 -18.27
N ASP A 368 -16.89 -9.25 -17.87
CA ASP A 368 -18.07 -10.12 -17.76
C ASP A 368 -18.45 -10.76 -19.08
N THR A 369 -18.45 -9.97 -20.15
CA THR A 369 -18.92 -10.41 -21.47
C THR A 369 -17.96 -11.42 -22.10
N TYR A 370 -16.65 -11.24 -21.93
CA TYR A 370 -15.64 -11.98 -22.70
C TYR A 370 -14.80 -12.96 -21.88
N ILE A 371 -14.71 -12.78 -20.57
CA ILE A 371 -13.99 -13.68 -19.65
C ILE A 371 -14.98 -14.49 -18.83
N GLY A 372 -16.11 -13.88 -18.43
CA GLY A 372 -17.15 -14.51 -17.63
C GLY A 372 -16.93 -14.36 -16.11
N LEU A 373 -17.90 -14.82 -15.34
CA LEU A 373 -17.90 -14.72 -13.87
C LEU A 373 -17.02 -15.79 -13.20
N ASN A 374 -16.77 -16.90 -13.89
CA ASN A 374 -15.88 -17.97 -13.43
C ASN A 374 -14.76 -18.14 -14.46
N ALA A 375 -13.53 -17.84 -14.08
CA ALA A 375 -12.42 -17.86 -15.02
C ALA A 375 -11.09 -18.13 -14.33
N ASN A 376 -10.25 -18.92 -15.01
CA ASN A 376 -8.84 -19.05 -14.67
C ASN A 376 -8.04 -18.24 -15.68
N ILE A 377 -7.41 -17.16 -15.22
CA ILE A 377 -6.64 -16.25 -16.05
C ILE A 377 -5.16 -16.46 -15.76
N LEU A 378 -4.40 -16.82 -16.79
CA LEU A 378 -2.94 -16.87 -16.71
C LEU A 378 -2.37 -15.51 -17.14
N ILE A 379 -1.60 -14.87 -16.27
CA ILE A 379 -0.83 -13.67 -16.56
C ILE A 379 0.63 -14.06 -16.70
N ILE A 380 1.20 -13.74 -17.86
CA ILE A 380 2.61 -13.94 -18.21
C ILE A 380 3.24 -12.56 -18.32
N LEU A 381 4.17 -12.28 -17.41
CA LEU A 381 4.94 -11.06 -17.43
C LEU A 381 6.29 -11.35 -18.08
N THR A 382 6.62 -10.60 -19.13
CA THR A 382 7.91 -10.76 -19.82
C THR A 382 8.79 -9.55 -19.69
N GLU A 383 10.10 -9.74 -19.78
CA GLU A 383 11.09 -8.67 -19.93
C GLU A 383 11.53 -8.54 -21.39
N GLN A 384 12.01 -7.36 -21.80
CA GLN A 384 12.54 -7.19 -23.15
C GLN A 384 13.77 -8.08 -23.35
N SER A 385 13.81 -8.73 -24.51
CA SER A 385 14.70 -9.84 -24.94
C SER A 385 16.23 -9.66 -24.79
N ASN A 386 16.71 -8.53 -24.28
CA ASN A 386 18.14 -8.27 -24.08
C ASN A 386 18.61 -8.54 -22.65
N GLU A 387 17.69 -8.68 -21.70
CA GLU A 387 17.97 -9.12 -20.34
C GLU A 387 17.46 -10.56 -20.20
N THR A 388 18.25 -11.40 -19.54
CA THR A 388 18.22 -12.88 -19.56
C THR A 388 16.83 -13.54 -19.71
N PRO A 389 16.68 -14.58 -20.57
CA PRO A 389 15.39 -15.24 -20.89
C PRO A 389 14.72 -16.04 -19.74
N ASN A 390 15.18 -15.89 -18.50
CA ASN A 390 14.71 -16.62 -17.32
C ASN A 390 13.94 -15.75 -16.30
N SER A 391 13.61 -14.49 -16.63
CA SER A 391 12.94 -13.54 -15.72
C SER A 391 11.43 -13.39 -15.95
N ASN A 392 10.84 -14.26 -16.76
CA ASN A 392 9.39 -14.28 -16.95
C ASN A 392 8.71 -14.63 -15.61
N ASP A 393 7.59 -14.00 -15.30
CA ASP A 393 6.80 -14.30 -14.11
C ASP A 393 5.42 -14.81 -14.56
N LEU A 394 5.01 -15.98 -14.06
CA LEU A 394 3.70 -16.56 -14.33
C LEU A 394 2.83 -16.49 -13.09
N MET A 395 1.65 -15.92 -13.25
CA MET A 395 0.66 -15.76 -12.20
C MET A 395 -0.69 -16.27 -12.68
N LEU A 396 -1.28 -17.19 -11.92
CA LEU A 396 -2.61 -17.70 -12.15
C LEU A 396 -3.60 -16.96 -11.23
N VAL A 397 -4.59 -16.34 -11.85
CA VAL A 397 -5.68 -15.62 -11.18
C VAL A 397 -6.96 -16.42 -11.35
N LYS A 398 -7.54 -16.89 -10.24
CA LYS A 398 -8.81 -17.62 -10.25
C LYS A 398 -9.93 -16.68 -9.83
N ILE A 399 -10.92 -16.55 -10.71
CA ILE A 399 -12.13 -15.76 -10.52
C ILE A 399 -13.29 -16.71 -10.34
N GLU A 400 -14.06 -16.52 -9.26
CA GLU A 400 -15.28 -17.26 -8.98
C GLU A 400 -16.39 -16.26 -8.61
N ASN A 401 -17.55 -16.39 -9.24
CA ASN A 401 -18.70 -15.49 -9.11
C ASN A 401 -18.33 -13.99 -9.27
N GLY A 402 -17.36 -13.68 -10.13
CA GLY A 402 -16.86 -12.32 -10.38
C GLY A 402 -15.85 -11.80 -9.36
N SER A 403 -15.57 -12.54 -8.29
CA SER A 403 -14.56 -12.21 -7.27
C SER A 403 -13.24 -12.90 -7.54
N ILE A 404 -12.12 -12.22 -7.31
CA ILE A 404 -10.78 -12.82 -7.36
C ILE A 404 -10.62 -13.70 -6.12
N ASN A 405 -10.79 -15.01 -6.27
CA ASN A 405 -10.79 -15.95 -5.15
C ASN A 405 -9.36 -16.36 -4.75
N LYS A 406 -8.46 -16.49 -5.73
CA LYS A 406 -7.11 -17.02 -5.50
C LYS A 406 -6.09 -16.45 -6.47
N LEU A 407 -4.89 -16.20 -5.95
CA LEU A 407 -3.70 -15.81 -6.71
C LEU A 407 -2.59 -16.84 -6.47
N GLU A 408 -2.06 -17.43 -7.54
CA GLU A 408 -1.06 -18.50 -7.44
C GLU A 408 0.14 -18.18 -8.35
N TYR A 409 1.36 -18.22 -7.80
CA TYR A 409 2.59 -17.97 -8.56
C TYR A 409 3.15 -19.29 -9.09
N ILE A 410 3.39 -19.38 -10.40
CA ILE A 410 3.89 -20.59 -11.06
C ILE A 410 5.41 -20.46 -11.26
N ASN A 411 6.17 -21.10 -10.38
CA ASN A 411 7.64 -21.15 -10.43
C ASN A 411 8.15 -22.44 -11.09
N ASP A 412 7.68 -22.77 -12.28
CA ASP A 412 8.13 -23.95 -13.02
C ASP A 412 9.04 -23.52 -14.17
N LYS A 413 10.35 -23.70 -13.95
CA LYS A 413 11.43 -23.36 -14.89
C LYS A 413 11.25 -23.99 -16.27
N SER A 414 10.57 -25.14 -16.35
CA SER A 414 10.32 -25.83 -17.62
C SER A 414 9.31 -25.10 -18.51
N PHE A 415 8.33 -24.39 -17.92
CA PHE A 415 7.44 -23.51 -18.67
C PHE A 415 8.12 -22.19 -18.99
N LEU A 416 8.77 -21.59 -18.00
CA LEU A 416 9.42 -20.27 -18.12
C LEU A 416 10.37 -20.15 -19.30
N SER A 417 11.19 -21.18 -19.52
CA SER A 417 12.15 -21.25 -20.62
C SER A 417 11.53 -21.38 -22.01
N LYS A 418 10.25 -21.75 -22.11
CA LYS A 418 9.53 -21.97 -23.37
C LYS A 418 8.57 -20.84 -23.73
N VAL A 419 8.23 -19.95 -22.78
CA VAL A 419 7.24 -18.86 -22.94
C VAL A 419 7.50 -17.94 -24.14
N ASP A 420 8.76 -17.76 -24.54
CA ASP A 420 9.12 -16.87 -25.65
C ASP A 420 9.23 -17.57 -27.01
N GLN A 421 9.25 -18.90 -27.01
CA GLN A 421 9.33 -19.74 -28.22
C GLN A 421 7.98 -20.35 -28.60
N GLU A 422 7.08 -20.49 -27.63
CA GLU A 422 5.77 -21.10 -27.79
C GLU A 422 4.65 -20.09 -28.06
N SER A 423 3.62 -20.54 -28.77
CA SER A 423 2.39 -19.77 -28.96
C SER A 423 1.61 -19.64 -27.64
N LEU A 424 0.81 -18.58 -27.47
CA LEU A 424 -0.05 -18.46 -26.27
C LEU A 424 -1.05 -19.62 -26.15
N GLU A 425 -1.46 -20.22 -27.26
CA GLU A 425 -2.33 -21.39 -27.27
C GLU A 425 -1.64 -22.63 -26.70
N SER A 426 -0.41 -22.92 -27.12
CA SER A 426 0.36 -24.04 -26.58
C SER A 426 0.70 -23.85 -25.10
N ILE A 427 1.01 -22.61 -24.68
CA ILE A 427 1.17 -22.29 -23.26
C ILE A 427 -0.13 -22.52 -22.50
N ARG A 428 -1.28 -22.06 -23.03
CA ARG A 428 -2.59 -22.28 -22.41
C ARG A 428 -2.87 -23.77 -22.22
N LEU A 429 -2.67 -24.58 -23.25
CA LEU A 429 -2.93 -26.03 -23.21
C LEU A 429 -2.05 -26.72 -22.17
N SER A 430 -0.75 -26.44 -22.20
CA SER A 430 0.23 -27.09 -21.31
C SER A 430 0.06 -26.68 -19.84
N VAL A 431 -0.31 -25.42 -19.55
CA VAL A 431 -0.68 -24.99 -18.20
C VAL A 431 -2.03 -25.61 -17.79
N SER A 432 -2.98 -25.74 -18.73
CA SER A 432 -4.28 -26.34 -18.43
C SER A 432 -4.21 -27.80 -18.00
N GLU A 433 -3.24 -28.55 -18.53
CA GLU A 433 -2.99 -29.94 -18.13
C GLU A 433 -2.61 -30.09 -16.65
N LYS A 434 -1.88 -29.10 -16.09
CA LYS A 434 -1.40 -29.14 -14.71
C LYS A 434 -2.31 -28.41 -13.72
N PHE A 435 -2.90 -27.28 -14.12
CA PHE A 435 -3.58 -26.35 -13.21
C PHE A 435 -5.09 -26.26 -13.46
N GLY A 436 -5.64 -27.10 -14.34
CA GLY A 436 -7.03 -27.08 -14.76
C GLY A 436 -7.28 -26.08 -15.88
N PHE A 437 -8.48 -26.11 -16.46
CA PHE A 437 -8.83 -25.32 -17.64
C PHE A 437 -8.51 -23.82 -17.46
N ILE A 438 -7.64 -23.29 -18.31
CA ILE A 438 -7.30 -21.85 -18.37
C ILE A 438 -8.21 -21.17 -19.39
N THR A 439 -9.02 -20.22 -18.92
CA THR A 439 -9.96 -19.46 -19.75
C THR A 439 -9.21 -18.52 -20.70
N THR A 440 -8.29 -17.72 -20.14
CA THR A 440 -7.60 -16.64 -20.88
C THR A 440 -6.15 -16.54 -20.45
N VAL A 441 -5.26 -16.25 -21.41
CA VAL A 441 -3.85 -15.94 -21.19
C VAL A 441 -3.59 -14.49 -21.58
N PHE A 442 -3.01 -13.72 -20.66
CA PHE A 442 -2.52 -12.36 -20.88
C PHE A 442 -0.99 -12.37 -20.83
N LYS A 443 -0.34 -12.04 -21.95
CA LYS A 443 1.11 -11.78 -21.99
C LYS A 443 1.35 -10.28 -22.04
N VAL A 444 2.05 -9.74 -21.06
CA VAL A 444 2.30 -8.31 -20.86
C VAL A 444 3.76 -8.06 -20.55
N ASP A 445 4.39 -7.16 -21.28
CA ASP A 445 5.79 -6.76 -21.03
C ASP A 445 5.91 -5.83 -19.80
N LYS A 446 6.85 -6.08 -18.90
CA LYS A 446 7.16 -5.20 -17.75
C LYS A 446 7.51 -3.78 -18.21
N PHE A 447 8.14 -3.60 -19.37
CA PHE A 447 8.43 -2.28 -19.96
C PHE A 447 7.17 -1.48 -20.25
N LEU A 448 6.09 -2.14 -20.68
CA LEU A 448 4.81 -1.48 -20.91
C LEU A 448 4.19 -1.02 -19.59
N ILE A 449 4.16 -1.88 -18.57
CA ILE A 449 3.65 -1.54 -17.23
C ILE A 449 4.43 -0.35 -16.68
N ASN A 450 5.76 -0.42 -16.73
CA ASN A 450 6.64 0.67 -16.31
C ASN A 450 6.33 1.97 -17.07
N THR A 451 6.13 1.91 -18.39
CA THR A 451 5.82 3.10 -19.19
C THR A 451 4.45 3.69 -18.86
N VAL A 452 3.44 2.85 -18.57
CA VAL A 452 2.11 3.28 -18.11
C VAL A 452 2.23 3.98 -16.75
N LEU A 453 2.86 3.34 -15.76
CA LEU A 453 3.06 3.91 -14.43
C LEU A 453 3.88 5.21 -14.48
N SER A 454 4.94 5.22 -15.29
CA SER A 454 5.76 6.41 -15.52
C SER A 454 4.95 7.55 -16.08
N THR A 455 4.11 7.31 -17.09
CA THR A 455 3.35 8.36 -17.76
C THR A 455 2.23 8.89 -16.88
N PHE A 456 1.43 8.01 -16.28
CA PHE A 456 0.18 8.43 -15.63
C PHE A 456 0.29 8.66 -14.12
N LEU A 457 1.29 8.11 -13.44
CA LEU A 457 1.44 8.24 -11.99
C LEU A 457 2.73 8.99 -11.62
N ILE A 458 3.89 8.50 -12.05
CA ILE A 458 5.18 9.00 -11.55
C ILE A 458 5.57 10.33 -12.20
N ASN A 459 5.55 10.41 -13.52
CA ASN A 459 5.90 11.61 -14.27
C ASN A 459 4.65 12.30 -14.80
N PHE A 460 3.57 12.29 -14.01
CA PHE A 460 2.30 12.88 -14.40
C PHE A 460 2.45 14.34 -14.85
N HIS A 461 3.38 15.08 -14.25
CA HIS A 461 3.69 16.47 -14.63
C HIS A 461 4.20 16.61 -16.08
N LYS A 462 4.87 15.58 -16.61
CA LYS A 462 5.39 15.53 -17.99
C LYS A 462 4.35 15.01 -18.99
N THR A 463 3.17 14.57 -18.53
CA THR A 463 2.15 13.96 -19.40
C THR A 463 1.71 14.92 -20.50
N SER A 464 1.83 14.46 -21.73
CA SER A 464 1.42 15.16 -22.95
C SER A 464 0.62 14.21 -23.84
N LEU A 465 -0.03 14.75 -24.87
CA LEU A 465 -0.71 13.91 -25.87
C LEU A 465 0.24 12.89 -26.51
N PHE A 466 1.49 13.28 -26.78
CA PHE A 466 2.49 12.40 -27.38
C PHE A 466 2.91 11.26 -26.44
N SER A 467 3.01 11.51 -25.14
CA SER A 467 3.29 10.44 -24.17
C SER A 467 2.13 9.47 -24.06
N ILE A 468 0.88 9.96 -24.06
CA ILE A 468 -0.32 9.12 -24.09
C ILE A 468 -0.34 8.28 -25.38
N LEU A 469 -0.09 8.89 -26.54
CA LEU A 469 -0.04 8.20 -27.83
C LEU A 469 1.10 7.16 -27.89
N LYS A 470 2.24 7.43 -27.24
CA LYS A 470 3.32 6.46 -27.07
C LYS A 470 2.85 5.24 -26.27
N VAL A 471 2.15 5.46 -25.15
CA VAL A 471 1.55 4.35 -24.37
C VAL A 471 0.57 3.55 -25.24
N VAL A 472 -0.33 4.20 -25.97
CA VAL A 472 -1.28 3.52 -26.86
C VAL A 472 -0.55 2.67 -27.93
N LYS A 473 0.54 3.19 -28.51
CA LYS A 473 1.38 2.41 -29.45
C LYS A 473 2.01 1.19 -28.78
N LEU A 474 2.51 1.34 -27.55
CA LEU A 474 3.15 0.25 -26.81
C LEU A 474 2.14 -0.82 -26.37
N LEU A 475 0.95 -0.43 -25.91
CA LEU A 475 -0.15 -1.34 -25.57
C LEU A 475 -0.44 -2.32 -26.71
N LYS A 476 -0.45 -1.82 -27.95
CA LYS A 476 -0.67 -2.66 -29.14
C LYS A 476 0.44 -3.68 -29.42
N LYS A 477 1.69 -3.33 -29.09
CA LYS A 477 2.86 -4.15 -29.43
C LYS A 477 3.21 -5.15 -28.33
N HIS A 478 2.98 -4.78 -27.07
CA HIS A 478 3.49 -5.50 -25.89
C HIS A 478 2.39 -6.14 -25.03
N ILE A 479 1.14 -6.16 -25.53
CA ILE A 479 0.06 -6.97 -24.96
C ILE A 479 -0.35 -8.02 -25.98
N GLN A 480 -0.39 -9.27 -25.53
CA GLN A 480 -0.99 -10.39 -26.26
C GLN A 480 -2.04 -11.06 -25.39
N ILE A 481 -3.21 -11.34 -25.96
CA ILE A 481 -4.33 -11.96 -25.26
C ILE A 481 -4.78 -13.16 -26.08
N TYR A 482 -4.96 -14.30 -25.43
CA TYR A 482 -5.51 -15.50 -26.05
C TYR A 482 -6.57 -16.16 -25.15
N PRO A 483 -7.75 -16.54 -25.67
CA PRO A 483 -8.23 -16.32 -27.03
C PRO A 483 -8.39 -14.83 -27.35
N GLU A 484 -8.29 -14.46 -28.63
CA GLU A 484 -8.45 -13.06 -29.04
C GLU A 484 -9.91 -12.61 -28.83
N ILE A 485 -10.11 -11.65 -27.91
CA ILE A 485 -11.43 -11.06 -27.64
C ILE A 485 -11.69 -9.84 -28.57
N PRO A 486 -12.95 -9.54 -28.95
CA PRO A 486 -13.25 -8.41 -29.85
C PRO A 486 -12.67 -7.04 -29.45
N PRO A 487 -12.62 -6.67 -28.15
CA PRO A 487 -11.94 -5.43 -27.74
C PRO A 487 -10.42 -5.44 -28.05
N TYR A 488 -9.78 -6.60 -27.90
CA TYR A 488 -8.36 -6.77 -28.19
C TYR A 488 -8.08 -6.72 -29.70
N THR A 489 -8.92 -7.35 -30.52
CA THR A 489 -8.77 -7.29 -31.98
C THR A 489 -8.96 -5.87 -32.51
N LEU A 490 -9.92 -5.11 -31.96
CA LEU A 490 -10.09 -3.69 -32.25
C LEU A 490 -8.83 -2.89 -31.88
N LEU A 491 -8.26 -3.15 -30.70
CA LEU A 491 -7.04 -2.50 -30.24
C LEU A 491 -5.85 -2.76 -31.18
N LYS A 492 -5.69 -4.01 -31.62
CA LYS A 492 -4.63 -4.45 -32.54
C LYS A 492 -4.80 -3.84 -33.94
N ASN A 493 -6.02 -3.80 -34.47
CA ASN A 493 -6.27 -3.43 -35.86
C ASN A 493 -6.40 -1.91 -36.07
N ARG A 494 -6.89 -1.15 -35.09
CA ARG A 494 -7.13 0.29 -35.27
C ARG A 494 -5.84 1.10 -35.12
N ARG A 495 -5.62 2.09 -35.99
CA ARG A 495 -4.45 2.99 -35.91
C ARG A 495 -4.44 3.73 -34.56
N SER A 496 -3.29 3.82 -33.90
CA SER A 496 -3.16 4.32 -32.51
C SER A 496 -3.73 5.73 -32.30
N PHE A 497 -3.61 6.63 -33.28
CA PHE A 497 -4.18 7.97 -33.19
C PHE A 497 -5.71 7.96 -33.19
N PHE A 498 -6.32 7.14 -34.06
CA PHE A 498 -7.78 6.99 -34.09
C PHE A 498 -8.28 6.32 -32.83
N LEU A 499 -7.63 5.22 -32.39
CA LEU A 499 -7.98 4.55 -31.14
C LEU A 499 -7.93 5.51 -29.94
N LEU A 500 -6.89 6.36 -29.86
CA LEU A 500 -6.82 7.40 -28.85
C LEU A 500 -8.04 8.34 -28.96
N LYS A 501 -8.36 8.83 -30.17
CA LYS A 501 -9.54 9.68 -30.42
C LYS A 501 -10.85 9.02 -29.97
N ASP A 502 -11.03 7.72 -30.20
CA ASP A 502 -12.23 7.01 -29.76
C ASP A 502 -12.28 6.83 -28.25
N MET A 503 -11.16 6.45 -27.63
CA MET A 503 -11.09 6.34 -26.17
C MET A 503 -11.38 7.69 -25.50
N LEU A 504 -10.93 8.80 -26.08
CA LEU A 504 -11.21 10.14 -25.57
C LEU A 504 -12.71 10.45 -25.50
N SER A 505 -13.53 9.90 -26.40
CA SER A 505 -14.99 10.05 -26.37
C SER A 505 -15.68 9.28 -25.24
N ILE A 506 -14.98 8.30 -24.64
CA ILE A 506 -15.41 7.53 -23.46
C ILE A 506 -14.85 8.17 -22.18
N VAL A 507 -13.67 8.77 -22.29
CA VAL A 507 -12.92 9.40 -21.19
C VAL A 507 -13.48 10.77 -20.83
N ILE A 508 -14.22 11.43 -21.73
CA ILE A 508 -14.79 12.78 -21.54
C ILE A 508 -16.31 12.76 -21.71
N ASP A 509 -16.98 13.51 -20.86
CA ASP A 509 -18.42 13.75 -20.94
C ASP A 509 -18.82 14.35 -22.31
N LYS A 510 -19.73 13.66 -23.01
CA LYS A 510 -20.24 14.08 -24.33
C LYS A 510 -21.06 15.38 -24.24
N HIS A 511 -21.51 15.77 -23.06
CA HIS A 511 -22.31 16.97 -22.80
C HIS A 511 -21.47 18.23 -22.56
N GLU A 512 -20.26 18.31 -23.13
CA GLU A 512 -19.47 19.55 -23.15
C GLU A 512 -19.98 20.58 -24.19
N PHE A 513 -21.13 20.32 -24.80
CA PHE A 513 -21.86 21.23 -25.67
C PHE A 513 -23.24 21.52 -25.11
#